data_AF-A0A1M5S5F8-F1
#
_entry.id   AF-A0A1M5S5F8-F1
#
_cell.length_a   1.000
_cell.length_b   1.000
_cell.length_c   1.000
_cell.angle_alpha   90.00
_cell.angle_beta   90.00
_cell.angle_gamma   90.00
#
_symmetry.space_group_name_H-M   'P 1'
#
loop_
_entity.id
_entity.type
_entity.pdbx_description
1 polymer ?
#
loop_
_entity_poly.entity_id
_entity_poly.type
_entity_poly.pdbx_seq_one_letter_code
_entity_poly.pdbx_strand_id
1 'polypeptide(L)'
;MARSIDLSKIQQYLKWLKTKLYLDSNASRASKRVVKRGEVYRCNLGLGIGSEECKERPCLILQNDAGNVISPNTIVAPITHTESTLPVVVSIANKYNESGEIILDGNVLLANMICVSKARLGDYITKLDSSEMKAVDKAIAISVDIKRHYDKLQNILNDKLDYIEKLKKKINDLEVELSKKKNELNRFVMFKEEFGINDMEEFQRQIREAFSKNL
;
A
#
# COMPACT_ATOMS: atom_id res chain seq x y z
N MET A 1 31.72 35.33 -8.35
CA MET A 1 31.92 34.96 -9.78
C MET A 1 30.56 34.79 -10.44
N ALA A 2 30.20 35.68 -11.37
CA ALA A 2 29.03 35.44 -12.21
C ALA A 2 29.33 34.23 -13.10
N ARG A 3 28.57 33.13 -12.94
CA ARG A 3 28.65 32.00 -13.87
C ARG A 3 28.18 32.50 -15.23
N SER A 4 29.03 32.42 -16.25
CA SER A 4 28.61 32.71 -17.62
C SER A 4 27.50 31.73 -18.01
N ILE A 5 26.35 32.25 -18.40
CA ILE A 5 25.25 31.42 -18.89
C ILE A 5 25.54 31.11 -20.36
N ASP A 6 25.60 29.82 -20.68
CA ASP A 6 25.78 29.34 -22.04
C ASP A 6 24.67 29.85 -22.97
N LEU A 7 25.05 30.40 -24.13
CA LEU A 7 24.13 30.92 -25.13
C LEU A 7 23.17 29.85 -25.66
N SER A 8 23.64 28.61 -25.80
CA SER A 8 22.77 27.49 -26.20
C SER A 8 21.66 27.26 -25.18
N LYS A 9 21.98 27.35 -23.88
CA LYS A 9 20.98 27.27 -22.81
C LYS A 9 19.95 28.39 -22.95
N ILE A 10 20.37 29.63 -23.18
CA ILE A 10 19.45 30.76 -23.40
C ILE A 10 18.50 30.48 -24.58
N GLN A 11 19.02 30.01 -25.71
CA GLN A 11 18.22 29.67 -26.88
C GLN A 11 17.19 28.58 -26.58
N GLN A 12 17.56 27.55 -25.82
CA GLN A 12 16.63 26.50 -25.38
C GLN A 12 15.49 27.08 -24.53
N TYR A 13 15.80 27.96 -23.57
CA TYR A 13 14.78 28.61 -22.74
C TYR A 13 13.84 29.52 -23.56
N LEU A 14 14.37 30.25 -24.55
CA LEU A 14 13.55 31.06 -25.46
C LEU A 14 12.61 30.18 -26.30
N LYS A 15 13.12 29.06 -26.83
CA LYS A 15 12.30 28.08 -27.55
C LYS A 15 11.22 27.49 -26.64
N TRP A 16 11.56 27.19 -25.39
CA TRP A 16 10.59 26.69 -24.41
C TRP A 16 9.53 27.75 -24.07
N LEU A 17 9.90 29.02 -23.93
CA LEU A 17 8.96 30.12 -23.73
C LEU A 17 7.96 30.21 -24.88
N LYS A 18 8.42 30.13 -26.13
CA LYS A 18 7.54 30.07 -27.31
C LYS A 18 6.53 28.92 -27.18
N THR A 19 6.99 27.73 -26.80
CA THR A 19 6.11 26.57 -26.60
C THR A 19 5.14 26.78 -25.45
N LYS A 20 5.55 27.39 -24.34
CA LYS A 20 4.64 27.73 -23.23
C LYS A 20 3.50 28.62 -23.69
N LEU A 21 3.79 29.67 -24.46
CA LEU A 21 2.77 30.58 -25.00
C LEU A 21 1.76 29.84 -25.91
N TYR A 22 2.25 28.91 -26.72
CA TYR A 22 1.39 28.06 -27.55
C TYR A 22 0.53 27.08 -26.73
N LEU A 23 1.08 26.51 -25.66
CA LEU A 23 0.32 25.62 -24.78
C LEU A 23 -0.74 26.40 -23.99
N ASP A 24 -0.39 27.60 -23.54
CA ASP A 24 -1.29 28.49 -22.81
C ASP A 24 -2.47 28.96 -23.67
N SER A 25 -2.22 29.33 -24.93
CA SER A 25 -3.30 29.69 -25.87
C SER A 25 -4.28 28.54 -26.13
N ASN A 26 -3.83 27.30 -25.98
CA ASN A 26 -4.66 26.10 -26.11
C ASN A 26 -5.28 25.61 -24.79
N ALA A 27 -4.93 26.21 -23.64
CA ALA A 27 -5.29 25.69 -22.32
C ALA A 27 -6.80 25.64 -22.07
N SER A 28 -7.53 26.65 -22.53
CA SER A 28 -9.00 26.73 -22.39
C SER A 28 -9.72 25.61 -23.16
N ARG A 29 -9.18 25.19 -24.31
CA ARG A 29 -9.70 24.06 -25.09
C ARG A 29 -9.28 22.74 -24.44
N ALA A 30 -8.02 22.64 -24.04
CA ALA A 30 -7.47 21.42 -23.47
C ALA A 30 -8.02 21.07 -22.08
N SER A 31 -8.51 22.04 -21.30
CA SER A 31 -9.15 21.79 -20.01
C SER A 31 -10.35 20.84 -20.10
N LYS A 32 -11.08 20.89 -21.22
CA LYS A 32 -12.24 20.04 -21.53
C LYS A 32 -11.86 18.62 -21.92
N ARG A 33 -10.57 18.33 -22.14
CA ARG A 33 -10.10 16.99 -22.47
C ARG A 33 -10.39 16.04 -21.32
N VAL A 34 -11.02 14.92 -21.62
CA VAL A 34 -11.22 13.82 -20.67
C VAL A 34 -10.01 12.91 -20.74
N VAL A 35 -9.40 12.66 -19.59
CA VAL A 35 -8.29 11.70 -19.42
C VAL A 35 -8.63 10.80 -18.24
N LYS A 36 -8.18 9.55 -18.27
CA LYS A 36 -8.46 8.59 -17.21
C LYS A 36 -7.18 8.08 -16.58
N ARG A 37 -7.30 7.72 -15.31
CA ARG A 37 -6.22 7.10 -14.55
C ARG A 37 -5.76 5.81 -15.21
N GLY A 38 -4.45 5.64 -15.29
CA GLY A 38 -3.81 4.49 -15.92
C GLY A 38 -3.63 4.61 -17.43
N GLU A 39 -4.19 5.64 -18.07
CA GLU A 39 -3.89 5.96 -19.46
C GLU A 39 -2.49 6.58 -19.60
N VAL A 40 -1.87 6.37 -20.74
CA VAL A 40 -0.55 6.89 -21.08
C VAL A 40 -0.69 7.80 -22.29
N TYR A 41 -0.13 9.00 -22.18
CA TYR A 41 -0.13 10.01 -23.22
C TYR A 41 1.28 10.50 -23.49
N ARG A 42 1.55 10.96 -24.72
CA ARG A 42 2.70 11.85 -24.93
C ARG A 42 2.49 13.11 -24.11
N CYS A 43 3.53 13.58 -23.42
CA CYS A 43 3.43 14.76 -22.58
C CYS A 43 4.69 15.61 -22.70
N ASN A 44 4.49 16.91 -22.90
CA ASN A 44 5.58 17.89 -22.95
C ASN A 44 5.90 18.43 -21.55
N LEU A 45 6.94 17.87 -20.94
CA LEU A 45 7.44 18.30 -19.63
C LEU A 45 8.27 19.59 -19.74
N GLY A 46 8.80 19.87 -20.93
CA GLY A 46 9.50 21.12 -21.24
C GLY A 46 10.94 21.13 -20.77
N LEU A 47 11.40 22.29 -20.30
CA LEU A 47 12.70 22.45 -19.64
C LEU A 47 12.51 22.63 -18.14
N GLY A 48 13.10 21.72 -17.38
CA GLY A 48 13.19 21.72 -15.93
C GLY A 48 14.55 22.21 -15.43
N ILE A 49 14.72 22.16 -14.12
CA ILE A 49 15.94 22.57 -13.43
C ILE A 49 16.70 21.32 -12.96
N GLY A 50 17.98 21.23 -13.29
CA GLY A 50 18.83 20.12 -12.85
C GLY A 50 18.36 18.78 -13.43
N SER A 51 18.06 17.82 -12.55
CA SER A 51 17.69 16.44 -12.91
C SER A 51 16.18 16.18 -12.99
N GLU A 52 15.38 17.25 -13.04
CA GLU A 52 13.95 17.11 -13.34
C GLU A 52 13.76 16.42 -14.71
N GLU A 53 12.73 15.58 -14.82
CA GLU A 53 12.44 14.96 -16.11
C GLU A 53 11.87 15.99 -17.08
N CYS A 54 12.48 16.05 -18.26
CA CYS A 54 12.28 17.09 -19.25
C CYS A 54 11.86 16.50 -20.61
N LYS A 55 11.64 17.39 -21.58
CA LYS A 55 11.29 17.10 -22.99
C LYS A 55 9.93 16.44 -23.13
N GLU A 56 9.63 15.98 -24.35
CA GLU A 56 8.45 15.17 -24.60
C GLU A 56 8.74 13.72 -24.24
N ARG A 57 7.87 13.11 -23.44
CA ARG A 57 7.96 11.69 -23.04
C ARG A 57 6.56 11.09 -22.89
N PRO A 58 6.42 9.76 -23.01
CA PRO A 58 5.24 9.06 -22.52
C PRO A 58 5.08 9.32 -21.02
N CYS A 59 3.86 9.64 -20.59
CA CYS A 59 3.54 9.92 -19.21
C CYS A 59 2.25 9.19 -18.82
N LEU A 60 2.30 8.50 -17.68
CA LEU A 60 1.16 7.81 -17.08
C LEU A 60 0.28 8.81 -16.31
N ILE A 61 -1.02 8.79 -16.55
CA ILE A 61 -2.00 9.56 -15.78
C ILE A 61 -2.22 8.89 -14.41
N LEU A 62 -1.92 9.62 -13.33
CA LEU A 62 -2.01 9.13 -11.96
C LEU A 62 -3.23 9.66 -11.20
N GLN A 63 -3.66 10.87 -11.53
CA GLN A 63 -4.78 11.53 -10.86
C GLN A 63 -6.07 10.72 -11.02
N ASN A 64 -6.90 10.73 -9.98
CA ASN A 64 -8.19 10.04 -9.97
C ASN A 64 -9.14 10.59 -11.03
N ASP A 65 -10.04 9.74 -11.53
CA ASP A 65 -10.92 10.07 -12.65
C ASP A 65 -11.88 11.23 -12.34
N ALA A 66 -12.41 11.33 -11.12
CA ALA A 66 -13.28 12.44 -10.72
C ALA A 66 -12.55 13.79 -10.83
N GLY A 67 -11.29 13.85 -10.37
CA GLY A 67 -10.42 15.00 -10.52
C GLY A 67 -10.12 15.29 -12.00
N ASN A 68 -9.86 14.25 -12.80
CA ASN A 68 -9.58 14.41 -14.23
C ASN A 68 -10.78 14.93 -15.03
N VAL A 69 -12.01 14.68 -14.60
CA VAL A 69 -13.20 15.20 -15.28
C VAL A 69 -13.33 16.72 -15.09
N ILE A 70 -13.11 17.20 -13.86
CA ILE A 70 -13.41 18.60 -13.48
C ILE A 70 -12.20 19.52 -13.65
N SER A 71 -11.01 19.02 -13.34
CA SER A 71 -9.79 19.83 -13.30
C SER A 71 -9.25 20.12 -14.70
N PRO A 72 -8.75 21.33 -14.98
CA PRO A 72 -7.97 21.61 -16.19
C PRO A 72 -6.58 20.94 -16.17
N ASN A 73 -6.17 20.43 -15.01
CA ASN A 73 -4.86 19.83 -14.77
C ASN A 73 -4.98 18.34 -14.41
N THR A 74 -3.89 17.61 -14.58
CA THR A 74 -3.75 16.22 -14.14
C THR A 74 -2.37 15.97 -13.56
N ILE A 75 -2.25 14.96 -12.70
CA ILE A 75 -0.97 14.49 -12.18
C ILE A 75 -0.48 13.35 -13.07
N VAL A 76 0.77 13.42 -13.46
CA VAL A 76 1.41 12.43 -14.32
C VAL A 76 2.75 11.97 -13.76
N ALA A 77 3.20 10.78 -14.17
CA ALA A 77 4.58 10.34 -14.00
C ALA A 77 5.22 10.00 -15.36
N PRO A 78 6.46 10.45 -15.63
CA PRO A 78 7.17 10.13 -16.85
C PRO A 78 7.57 8.66 -16.90
N ILE A 79 7.63 8.13 -18.12
CA ILE A 79 8.16 6.80 -18.42
C ILE A 79 9.53 6.97 -19.09
N THR A 80 10.51 6.20 -18.63
CA THR A 80 11.89 6.21 -19.13
C THR A 80 12.40 4.80 -19.39
N HIS A 81 13.43 4.65 -20.22
CA HIS A 81 14.16 3.37 -20.37
C HIS A 81 15.32 3.25 -19.39
N THR A 82 15.53 4.23 -18.51
CA THR A 82 16.53 4.13 -17.44
C THR A 82 16.11 3.06 -16.45
N GLU A 83 16.94 2.04 -16.29
CA GLU A 83 16.76 0.99 -15.29
C GLU A 83 17.18 1.48 -13.91
N SER A 84 16.45 1.07 -12.89
CA SER A 84 16.75 1.38 -11.50
C SER A 84 16.12 0.34 -10.58
N THR A 85 16.79 0.06 -9.46
CA THR A 85 16.29 -0.84 -8.41
C THR A 85 15.50 -0.11 -7.33
N LEU A 86 15.27 1.20 -7.49
CA LEU A 86 14.55 1.99 -6.51
C LEU A 86 13.08 1.56 -6.42
N PRO A 87 12.49 1.50 -5.21
CA PRO A 87 11.11 1.04 -5.01
C PRO A 87 10.03 1.99 -5.58
N VAL A 88 10.44 3.17 -6.05
CA VAL A 88 9.61 4.19 -6.70
C VAL A 88 9.71 4.13 -8.23
N VAL A 89 10.41 3.14 -8.77
CA VAL A 89 10.54 2.89 -10.20
C VAL A 89 9.81 1.58 -10.51
N VAL A 90 8.82 1.66 -11.40
CA VAL A 90 7.96 0.51 -11.72
C VAL A 90 8.13 0.13 -13.19
N SER A 91 8.70 -1.04 -13.43
CA SER A 91 8.79 -1.61 -14.79
C SER A 91 7.42 -2.01 -15.31
N ILE A 92 7.15 -1.65 -16.56
CA ILE A 92 5.92 -2.01 -17.27
C ILE A 92 6.23 -3.05 -18.35
N ALA A 93 5.25 -3.90 -18.63
CA ALA A 93 5.37 -4.87 -19.71
C ALA A 93 5.28 -4.15 -21.06
N ASN A 94 6.01 -4.66 -22.05
CA ASN A 94 5.94 -4.15 -23.42
C ASN A 94 4.49 -4.19 -23.92
N LYS A 95 4.01 -3.05 -24.40
CA LYS A 95 2.71 -2.91 -25.05
C LYS A 95 2.93 -2.85 -26.54
N TYR A 96 2.08 -3.55 -27.30
CA TYR A 96 2.21 -3.71 -28.74
C TYR A 96 0.99 -3.15 -29.47
N ASN A 97 1.19 -2.69 -30.71
CA ASN A 97 0.08 -2.40 -31.63
C ASN A 97 -0.43 -3.69 -32.32
N GLU A 98 -1.47 -3.56 -33.13
CA GLU A 98 -2.06 -4.67 -33.91
C GLU A 98 -1.05 -5.32 -34.88
N SER A 99 -0.05 -4.56 -35.34
CA SER A 99 1.03 -5.02 -36.21
C SER A 99 2.17 -5.72 -35.47
N GLY A 100 2.14 -5.78 -34.13
CA GLY A 100 3.18 -6.40 -33.30
C GLY A 100 4.38 -5.51 -32.99
N GLU A 101 4.33 -4.21 -33.27
CA GLU A 101 5.38 -3.24 -32.92
C GLU A 101 5.17 -2.69 -31.50
N ILE A 102 6.26 -2.42 -30.79
CA ILE A 102 6.21 -1.88 -29.43
C ILE A 102 5.74 -0.42 -29.48
N ILE A 103 4.65 -0.12 -28.78
CA ILE A 103 4.11 1.25 -28.60
C ILE A 103 4.50 1.86 -27.25
N LEU A 104 4.80 1.02 -26.26
CA LEU A 104 5.22 1.47 -24.93
C LEU A 104 6.02 0.38 -24.24
N ASP A 105 7.16 0.78 -23.68
CA ASP A 105 8.04 0.00 -22.84
C ASP A 105 8.76 0.92 -21.84
N GLY A 106 9.49 0.32 -20.89
CA GLY A 106 10.32 1.05 -19.92
C GLY A 106 9.78 1.03 -18.49
N ASN A 107 10.06 2.10 -17.75
CA ASN A 107 9.84 2.21 -16.32
C ASN A 107 9.13 3.52 -15.98
N VAL A 108 8.06 3.44 -15.19
CA VAL A 108 7.35 4.60 -14.65
C VAL A 108 8.16 5.17 -13.47
N LEU A 109 8.52 6.45 -13.54
CA LEU A 109 9.30 7.14 -12.50
C LEU A 109 8.38 7.89 -11.52
N LEU A 110 8.03 7.26 -10.40
CA LEU A 110 7.12 7.86 -9.42
C LEU A 110 7.81 8.90 -8.53
N ALA A 111 9.15 8.93 -8.49
CA ALA A 111 9.89 10.02 -7.85
C ALA A 111 9.72 11.37 -8.57
N ASN A 112 9.32 11.34 -9.86
CA ASN A 112 9.25 12.51 -10.73
C ASN A 112 7.79 12.82 -11.12
N MET A 113 6.85 12.53 -10.23
CA MET A 113 5.45 12.92 -10.40
C MET A 113 5.31 14.44 -10.49
N ILE A 114 4.48 14.90 -11.42
CA ILE A 114 4.26 16.33 -11.65
C ILE A 114 2.81 16.62 -12.03
N CYS A 115 2.28 17.72 -11.51
CA CYS A 115 0.99 18.27 -11.96
C CYS A 115 1.20 19.09 -13.24
N VAL A 116 0.48 18.73 -14.29
CA VAL A 116 0.56 19.38 -15.61
C VAL A 116 -0.81 19.85 -16.07
N SER A 117 -0.84 20.96 -16.82
CA SER A 117 -2.03 21.32 -17.58
C SER A 117 -2.29 20.26 -18.65
N LYS A 118 -3.56 19.91 -18.87
CA LYS A 118 -3.98 19.01 -19.96
C LYS A 118 -3.54 19.49 -21.35
N ALA A 119 -3.21 20.78 -21.50
CA ALA A 119 -2.64 21.33 -22.74
C ALA A 119 -1.29 20.72 -23.10
N ARG A 120 -0.52 20.24 -22.11
CA ARG A 120 0.78 19.58 -22.32
C ARG A 120 0.66 18.16 -22.83
N LEU A 121 -0.54 17.57 -22.77
CA LEU A 121 -0.79 16.22 -23.25
C LEU A 121 -0.97 16.23 -24.78
N GLY A 122 -0.21 15.41 -25.48
CA GLY A 122 -0.33 15.10 -26.89
C GLY A 122 -1.21 13.86 -27.10
N ASP A 123 -0.78 12.95 -27.96
CA ASP A 123 -1.58 11.78 -28.35
C ASP A 123 -1.68 10.72 -27.25
N TYR A 124 -2.80 9.98 -27.28
CA TYR A 124 -2.97 8.77 -26.48
C TYR A 124 -2.05 7.67 -27.01
N ILE A 125 -1.42 6.92 -26.11
CA ILE A 125 -0.54 5.80 -26.46
C ILE A 125 -1.24 4.48 -26.13
N THR A 126 -1.52 4.25 -24.85
CA THR A 126 -2.09 2.99 -24.36
C THR A 126 -2.60 3.15 -22.93
N LYS A 127 -3.08 2.07 -22.32
CA LYS A 127 -3.51 2.02 -20.92
C LYS A 127 -2.80 0.86 -20.21
N LEU A 128 -2.31 1.13 -19.01
CA LEU A 128 -1.70 0.10 -18.18
C LEU A 128 -2.76 -0.84 -17.60
N ASP A 129 -2.38 -2.09 -17.39
CA ASP A 129 -3.26 -3.09 -16.81
C ASP A 129 -3.41 -2.91 -15.29
N SER A 130 -4.42 -3.60 -14.74
CA SER A 130 -4.73 -3.49 -13.31
C SER A 130 -3.60 -4.00 -12.40
N SER A 131 -2.77 -4.95 -12.86
CA SER A 131 -1.61 -5.43 -12.09
C SER A 131 -0.49 -4.40 -12.03
N GLU A 132 -0.15 -3.80 -13.17
CA GLU A 132 0.80 -2.69 -13.27
C GLU A 132 0.33 -1.52 -12.41
N MET A 133 -0.95 -1.15 -12.49
CA MET A 133 -1.50 -0.06 -11.69
C MET A 133 -1.44 -0.32 -10.18
N LYS A 134 -1.57 -1.56 -9.71
CA LYS A 134 -1.35 -1.91 -8.30
C LYS A 134 0.10 -1.68 -7.87
N ALA A 135 1.07 -2.02 -8.73
CA ALA A 135 2.47 -1.76 -8.46
C ALA A 135 2.77 -0.26 -8.42
N VAL A 136 2.18 0.51 -9.35
CA VAL A 136 2.22 1.97 -9.38
C VAL A 136 1.63 2.57 -8.09
N ASP A 137 0.46 2.11 -7.64
CA ASP A 137 -0.18 2.58 -6.41
C ASP A 137 0.70 2.37 -5.17
N LYS A 138 1.32 1.19 -5.08
CA LYS A 138 2.28 0.88 -4.02
C LYS A 138 3.50 1.80 -4.08
N ALA A 139 4.05 2.02 -5.27
CA ALA A 139 5.21 2.89 -5.49
C ALA A 139 4.92 4.36 -5.15
N ILE A 140 3.73 4.86 -5.48
CA ILE A 140 3.26 6.19 -5.08
C ILE A 140 3.25 6.30 -3.55
N ALA A 141 2.63 5.34 -2.86
CA ALA A 141 2.56 5.35 -1.40
C ALA A 141 3.94 5.33 -0.72
N ILE A 142 4.93 4.70 -1.36
CA ILE A 142 6.34 4.74 -0.92
C ILE A 142 6.95 6.11 -1.20
N SER A 143 6.77 6.65 -2.42
CA SER A 143 7.38 7.92 -2.84
C SER A 143 6.98 9.11 -1.99
N VAL A 144 5.78 9.11 -1.41
CA VAL A 144 5.28 10.18 -0.53
C VAL A 144 5.19 9.76 0.94
N ASP A 145 5.82 8.65 1.34
CA ASP A 145 5.87 8.09 2.70
C ASP A 145 4.50 7.84 3.38
N ILE A 146 3.42 7.70 2.60
CA ILE A 146 2.08 7.38 3.14
C ILE A 146 2.00 5.91 3.56
N LYS A 147 2.78 5.03 2.90
CA LYS A 147 2.79 3.58 3.20
C LYS A 147 3.17 3.30 4.66
N ARG A 148 4.05 4.10 5.26
CA ARG A 148 4.51 3.94 6.64
C ARG A 148 3.37 3.92 7.66
N HIS A 149 2.33 4.73 7.45
CA HIS A 149 1.17 4.77 8.34
C HIS A 149 0.40 3.45 8.32
N TYR A 150 0.16 2.91 7.11
CA TYR A 150 -0.55 1.64 6.93
C TYR A 150 0.26 0.45 7.44
N ASP A 151 1.57 0.43 7.19
CA ASP A 151 2.45 -0.62 7.71
C ASP A 151 2.43 -0.67 9.24
N LYS A 152 2.42 0.49 9.90
CA LYS A 152 2.29 0.58 11.35
C LYS A 152 0.96 0.00 11.85
N LEU A 153 -0.15 0.37 11.19
CA LEU A 153 -1.47 -0.16 11.55
C LEU A 153 -1.55 -1.68 11.33
N GLN A 154 -0.96 -2.18 10.24
CA GLN A 154 -0.92 -3.60 9.94
C GLN A 154 -0.12 -4.38 10.99
N ASN A 155 1.02 -3.85 11.43
CA ASN A 155 1.81 -4.48 12.50
C ASN A 155 1.02 -4.54 13.82
N ILE A 156 0.38 -3.43 14.21
CA ILE A 156 -0.48 -3.40 15.41
C ILE A 156 -1.64 -4.41 15.30
N LEU A 157 -2.23 -4.54 14.12
CA LEU A 157 -3.30 -5.51 13.88
C LEU A 157 -2.79 -6.94 14.05
N ASN A 158 -1.64 -7.27 13.45
CA ASN A 158 -1.03 -8.60 13.55
C ASN A 158 -0.67 -8.93 15.00
N ASP A 159 -0.06 -8.00 15.75
CA ASP A 159 0.27 -8.18 17.17
C ASP A 159 -0.97 -8.48 18.02
N LYS A 160 -2.09 -7.81 17.72
CA LYS A 160 -3.37 -8.05 18.39
C LYS A 160 -3.97 -9.42 18.03
N LEU A 161 -3.87 -9.84 16.78
CA LEU A 161 -4.33 -11.16 16.34
C LEU A 161 -3.56 -12.27 17.07
N ASP A 162 -2.23 -12.15 17.13
CA ASP A 162 -1.36 -13.07 17.86
C ASP A 162 -1.70 -13.11 19.35
N TYR A 163 -2.00 -11.95 19.94
CA TYR A 163 -2.43 -11.87 21.34
C TYR A 163 -3.78 -12.57 21.57
N ILE A 164 -4.75 -12.39 20.67
CA ILE A 164 -6.04 -13.07 20.74
C ILE A 164 -5.85 -14.58 20.63
N GLU A 165 -4.97 -15.06 19.76
CA GLU A 165 -4.67 -16.50 19.63
C GLU A 165 -4.10 -17.08 20.93
N LYS A 166 -3.15 -16.37 21.56
CA LYS A 166 -2.59 -16.75 22.87
C LYS A 166 -3.66 -16.77 23.97
N LEU A 167 -4.58 -15.80 23.99
CA LEU A 167 -5.69 -15.78 24.94
C LEU A 167 -6.65 -16.94 24.73
N LYS A 168 -7.02 -17.25 23.48
CA LYS A 168 -7.87 -18.40 23.15
C LYS A 168 -7.26 -19.71 23.64
N LYS A 169 -5.95 -19.90 23.41
CA LYS A 169 -5.23 -21.07 23.92
C LYS A 169 -5.30 -21.16 25.44
N LYS A 170 -5.04 -20.05 26.14
CA LYS A 170 -5.08 -20.00 27.61
C LYS A 170 -6.49 -20.30 28.16
N ILE A 171 -7.54 -19.79 27.52
CA ILE A 171 -8.93 -20.07 27.90
C ILE A 171 -9.21 -21.57 27.76
N ASN A 172 -8.84 -22.17 26.63
CA ASN A 172 -9.02 -23.61 26.41
C ASN A 172 -8.27 -24.45 27.47
N ASP A 173 -7.04 -24.08 27.81
CA ASP A 173 -6.26 -24.77 28.84
C ASP A 173 -6.94 -24.68 30.22
N LEU A 174 -7.48 -23.49 30.57
CA LEU A 174 -8.21 -23.27 31.82
C LEU A 174 -9.54 -24.03 31.87
N GLU A 175 -10.26 -24.13 30.75
CA GLU A 175 -11.50 -24.91 30.65
C GLU A 175 -11.23 -26.41 30.89
N VAL A 176 -10.13 -26.92 30.34
CA VAL A 176 -9.67 -28.30 30.58
C VAL A 176 -9.33 -28.52 32.05
N GLU A 177 -8.60 -27.59 32.68
CA GLU A 177 -8.25 -27.68 34.11
C GLU A 177 -9.49 -27.62 35.01
N LEU A 178 -10.41 -26.70 34.72
CA LEU A 178 -11.67 -26.54 35.44
C LEU A 178 -12.55 -27.80 35.33
N SER A 179 -12.59 -28.44 34.15
CA SER A 179 -13.27 -29.72 33.94
C SER A 179 -12.67 -30.83 34.82
N LYS A 180 -11.34 -30.94 34.88
CA LYS A 180 -10.66 -31.90 35.77
C LYS A 180 -10.99 -31.65 37.24
N LYS A 181 -10.91 -30.41 37.69
CA LYS A 181 -11.23 -30.03 39.07
C LYS A 181 -12.69 -30.29 39.44
N LYS A 182 -13.63 -30.03 38.53
CA LYS A 182 -15.05 -30.42 38.71
C LYS A 182 -15.22 -31.93 38.85
N ASN A 183 -14.52 -32.72 38.04
CA ASN A 183 -14.60 -34.18 38.12
C ASN A 183 -14.00 -34.72 39.44
N GLU A 184 -12.88 -34.16 39.91
CA GLU A 184 -12.31 -34.48 41.23
C GLU A 184 -13.27 -34.13 42.36
N LEU A 185 -13.87 -32.94 42.32
CA LEU A 185 -14.83 -32.51 43.32
C LEU A 185 -16.08 -33.41 43.34
N ASN A 186 -16.62 -33.77 42.17
CA ASN A 186 -17.76 -34.68 42.07
C ASN A 186 -17.42 -36.06 42.66
N ARG A 187 -16.22 -36.60 42.42
CA ARG A 187 -15.77 -37.84 43.06
C ARG A 187 -15.69 -37.71 44.58
N PHE A 188 -15.19 -36.59 45.08
CA PHE A 188 -15.12 -36.34 46.53
C PHE A 188 -16.51 -36.23 47.16
N VAL A 189 -17.45 -35.57 46.49
CA VAL A 189 -18.86 -35.50 46.93
C VAL A 189 -19.49 -36.90 46.95
N MET A 190 -19.33 -37.69 45.90
CA MET A 190 -19.82 -39.08 45.87
C MET A 190 -19.22 -39.93 47.00
N PHE A 191 -17.91 -39.80 47.25
CA PHE A 191 -17.25 -40.49 48.36
C PHE A 191 -17.79 -40.05 49.72
N LYS A 192 -18.01 -38.75 49.91
CA LYS A 192 -18.61 -38.18 51.13
C LYS A 192 -20.00 -38.79 51.39
N GLU A 193 -20.83 -38.90 50.36
CA GLU A 193 -22.16 -39.50 50.42
C GLU A 193 -22.10 -41.00 50.71
N GLU A 194 -21.23 -41.75 50.03
CA GLU A 194 -21.06 -43.20 50.18
C GLU A 194 -20.65 -43.61 51.61
N PHE A 195 -19.76 -42.84 52.24
CA PHE A 195 -19.28 -43.09 53.59
C PHE A 195 -20.06 -42.32 54.68
N GLY A 196 -21.12 -41.59 54.32
CA GLY A 196 -21.97 -40.86 55.27
C GLY A 196 -21.23 -39.78 56.07
N ILE A 197 -20.16 -39.21 55.51
CA ILE A 197 -19.29 -38.24 56.17
C ILE A 197 -19.96 -36.87 56.09
N ASN A 198 -20.23 -36.19 57.21
CA ASN A 198 -20.88 -34.87 57.17
C ASN A 198 -19.90 -33.70 57.24
N ASP A 199 -18.80 -33.85 57.98
CA ASP A 199 -17.72 -32.87 58.08
C ASP A 199 -16.33 -33.54 58.17
N MET A 200 -15.28 -32.71 58.21
CA MET A 200 -13.89 -33.19 58.25
C MET A 200 -13.48 -33.77 59.62
N GLU A 201 -14.13 -33.39 60.71
CA GLU A 201 -13.87 -33.96 62.04
C GLU A 201 -14.46 -35.37 62.13
N GLU A 202 -15.66 -35.57 61.61
CA GLU A 202 -16.35 -36.86 61.44
C GLU A 202 -15.49 -37.82 60.62
N PHE A 203 -14.92 -37.35 59.51
CA PHE A 203 -14.01 -38.14 58.68
C PHE A 203 -12.74 -38.56 59.43
N GLN A 204 -12.07 -37.60 60.10
CA GLN A 204 -10.86 -37.90 60.87
C GLN A 204 -11.15 -38.87 62.03
N ARG A 205 -12.31 -38.75 62.67
CA ARG A 205 -12.77 -39.69 63.71
C ARG A 205 -12.96 -41.10 63.15
N GLN A 206 -13.68 -41.25 62.03
CA GLN A 206 -13.91 -42.56 61.41
C GLN A 206 -12.59 -43.23 60.98
N ILE A 207 -11.64 -42.47 60.43
CA ILE A 207 -10.29 -42.99 60.12
C ILE A 207 -9.58 -43.45 61.40
N ARG A 208 -9.53 -42.61 62.44
CA ARG A 208 -8.86 -42.98 63.70
C ARG A 208 -9.48 -44.22 64.33
N GLU A 209 -10.81 -44.34 64.34
CA GLU A 209 -11.50 -45.52 64.83
C GLU A 209 -11.17 -46.78 64.01
N ALA A 210 -11.17 -46.69 62.68
CA ALA A 210 -10.85 -47.81 61.80
C ALA A 210 -9.39 -48.31 61.96
N PHE A 211 -8.44 -47.42 62.25
CA PHE A 211 -7.05 -47.79 62.50
C PHE A 211 -6.78 -48.23 63.95
N SER A 212 -7.54 -47.73 64.93
CA SER A 212 -7.45 -48.18 66.33
C SER A 212 -8.01 -49.58 66.59
N LYS A 213 -8.87 -50.10 65.71
CA LYS A 213 -9.40 -51.48 65.78
C LYS A 213 -8.47 -52.53 65.13
N ASN A 214 -7.36 -52.12 64.53
CA ASN A 214 -6.40 -52.98 63.83
C ASN A 214 -5.01 -53.03 64.50
N LEU A 215 -4.89 -52.56 65.74
CA LEU A 215 -3.81 -52.89 66.68
C LEU A 215 -4.39 -53.72 67.83
#